data_AF-A0A953N3S5-F1
#
_entry.id   AF-A0A953N3S5-F1
#
_cell.length_a   1.000
_cell.length_b   1.000
_cell.length_c   1.000
_cell.angle_alpha   90.00
_cell.angle_beta   90.00
_cell.angle_gamma   90.00
#
_symmetry.space_group_name_H-M   'P 1'
#
loop_
_entity.id
_entity.type
_entity.pdbx_description
1 polymer ?
#
loop_
_entity_poly.entity_id
_entity_poly.type
_entity_poly.pdbx_seq_one_letter_code
_entity_poly.pdbx_strand_id
1 'polypeptide(L)'
;MSRLFQSKIFWALLMLITIFMAGVVGFRILSGYTWIDALYMTVITITTVGYGEVRPLGPEEKLFTSIFIVSSIFIVGYAISVITEYILSKNNINNLKHKRVQKKIDSLQDHVIICGFGRNGKQAMHKLMDYKKRFVIIEKDDEVVERFEDDKTLFVHGNANEDDVLLQAGIERANTLICALPSDADNLFVVLSARQMNKKLKIISRATEETSYKKLKLAGADNVIMPDRIGGEHMASLVVVPDLVEFLDNLSVSGEQDSMNVEQVPFEKVCKNGKELAINELDLRKKTGCSIIGYKSPDGIYIVNPEPSLVIKKDSKLILIGRPNQIEKLKELYDV
;
A
#
# COMPACT_ATOMS: atom_id res chain seq x y z
N MET A 1 -3.60 33.08 13.57
CA MET A 1 -3.83 33.63 14.93
C MET A 1 -5.31 33.58 15.36
N SER A 2 -6.28 33.81 14.48
CA SER A 2 -7.72 33.80 14.82
C SER A 2 -8.35 32.43 15.14
N ARG A 3 -7.80 31.31 14.63
CA ARG A 3 -8.35 29.96 14.92
C ARG A 3 -7.90 29.37 16.27
N LEU A 4 -6.80 29.85 16.85
CA LEU A 4 -6.31 29.38 18.16
C LEU A 4 -7.23 29.84 19.30
N PHE A 5 -7.70 31.09 19.24
CA PHE A 5 -8.63 31.68 20.22
C PHE A 5 -10.05 31.09 20.17
N GLN A 6 -10.39 30.33 19.13
CA GLN A 6 -11.71 29.69 18.97
C GLN A 6 -11.72 28.21 19.40
N SER A 7 -10.56 27.64 19.79
CA SER A 7 -10.49 26.24 20.19
C SER A 7 -10.90 26.06 21.65
N LYS A 8 -11.73 25.06 21.95
CA LYS A 8 -12.11 24.67 23.33
C LYS A 8 -10.87 24.45 24.21
N ILE A 9 -9.78 23.92 23.63
CA ILE A 9 -8.51 23.65 24.34
C ILE A 9 -7.85 24.94 24.85
N PHE A 10 -7.94 26.02 24.08
CA PHE A 10 -7.36 27.32 24.45
C PHE A 10 -8.09 27.89 25.67
N TRP A 11 -9.42 27.86 25.65
CA TRP A 11 -10.24 28.30 26.77
C TRP A 11 -10.05 27.42 28.02
N ALA A 12 -9.92 26.10 27.87
CA ALA A 12 -9.61 25.21 28.98
C ALA A 12 -8.26 25.54 29.65
N LEU A 13 -7.21 25.75 28.85
CA LEU A 13 -5.89 26.15 29.35
C LEU A 13 -5.91 27.54 30.01
N LEU A 14 -6.62 28.50 29.40
CA LEU A 14 -6.76 29.84 29.94
C LEU A 14 -7.49 29.83 31.30
N MET A 15 -8.58 29.06 31.43
CA MET A 15 -9.31 28.91 32.69
C MET A 15 -8.43 28.27 33.77
N LEU A 16 -7.65 27.24 33.44
CA LEU A 16 -6.69 26.62 34.37
C LEU A 16 -5.63 27.60 34.86
N ILE A 17 -5.03 28.39 33.97
CA ILE A 17 -4.04 29.40 34.35
C ILE A 17 -4.69 30.48 35.23
N THR A 18 -5.91 30.90 34.87
CA THR A 18 -6.63 31.95 35.60
C THR A 18 -6.99 31.50 37.00
N ILE A 19 -7.55 30.29 37.18
CA ILE A 19 -7.89 29.77 38.51
C ILE A 19 -6.63 29.53 39.35
N PHE A 20 -5.54 29.06 38.74
CA PHE A 20 -4.27 28.91 39.43
C PHE A 20 -3.75 30.26 39.95
N MET A 21 -3.71 31.29 39.11
CA MET A 21 -3.29 32.64 39.52
C MET A 21 -4.23 33.25 40.56
N ALA A 22 -5.55 33.05 40.43
CA ALA A 22 -6.53 33.51 41.40
C ALA A 22 -6.33 32.87 42.78
N GLY A 23 -5.97 31.59 42.83
CA GLY A 23 -5.60 30.91 44.07
C GLY A 23 -4.37 31.55 44.73
N VAL A 24 -3.27 31.68 43.98
CA VAL A 24 -2.00 32.22 44.51
C VAL A 24 -2.18 33.66 45.02
N VAL A 25 -2.86 34.51 44.24
CA VAL A 25 -3.11 35.90 44.62
C VAL A 25 -4.12 35.99 45.77
N GLY A 26 -5.16 35.16 45.75
CA GLY A 26 -6.19 35.11 46.79
C GLY A 26 -5.61 34.75 48.15
N PHE A 27 -4.84 33.66 48.25
CA PHE A 27 -4.19 33.25 49.50
C PHE A 27 -3.11 34.25 49.94
N ARG A 28 -2.45 34.95 49.00
CA ARG A 28 -1.49 36.00 49.33
C ARG A 28 -2.15 37.21 49.99
N ILE A 29 -3.28 37.68 49.43
CA ILE A 29 -3.96 38.91 49.88
C ILE A 29 -4.84 38.65 51.11
N LEU A 30 -5.64 37.58 51.08
CA LEU A 30 -6.63 37.30 52.12
C LEU A 30 -6.01 36.63 53.35
N SER A 31 -5.13 35.64 53.16
CA SER A 31 -4.52 34.87 54.25
C SER A 31 -3.11 35.36 54.64
N GLY A 32 -2.57 36.36 53.95
CA GLY A 32 -1.24 36.92 54.22
C GLY A 32 -0.09 35.93 53.98
N TYR A 33 -0.31 34.84 53.24
CA TYR A 33 0.69 33.80 53.00
C TYR A 33 1.90 34.34 52.26
N THR A 34 3.08 33.75 52.47
CA THR A 34 4.22 34.02 51.59
C THR A 34 3.90 33.54 50.17
N TRP A 35 4.59 34.04 49.15
CA TRP A 35 4.37 33.59 47.77
C TRP A 35 4.51 32.07 47.61
N ILE A 36 5.42 31.47 48.37
CA ILE A 36 5.67 30.02 48.37
C ILE A 36 4.52 29.30 49.06
N ASP A 37 4.09 29.77 50.24
CA ASP A 37 2.97 29.16 50.98
C ASP A 37 1.65 29.27 50.19
N ALA A 38 1.41 30.40 49.52
CA ALA A 38 0.23 30.62 48.69
C ALA A 38 0.23 29.71 47.44
N LEU A 39 1.39 29.54 46.80
CA LEU A 39 1.55 28.60 45.69
C LEU A 39 1.33 27.16 46.16
N TYR A 40 1.93 26.78 47.29
CA TYR A 40 1.78 25.45 47.86
C TYR A 40 0.32 25.15 48.23
N MET A 41 -0.35 26.07 48.93
CA MET A 41 -1.78 25.97 49.28
C MET A 41 -2.66 25.85 48.02
N THR A 42 -2.35 26.63 46.97
CA THR A 42 -3.08 26.57 45.70
C THR A 42 -2.93 25.21 45.02
N VAL A 43 -1.70 24.67 44.97
CA VAL A 43 -1.42 23.37 44.34
C VAL A 43 -2.15 22.25 45.07
N ILE A 44 -2.04 22.14 46.40
CA ILE A 44 -2.69 21.05 47.16
C ILE A 44 -4.21 21.11 47.09
N THR A 45 -4.77 22.31 46.87
CA THR A 45 -6.20 22.54 46.75
C THR A 45 -6.72 22.17 45.35
N ILE A 46 -6.10 22.69 44.27
CA ILE A 46 -6.51 22.40 42.89
C ILE A 46 -6.29 20.91 42.55
N THR A 47 -5.21 20.31 43.05
CA THR A 47 -4.92 18.89 42.81
C THR A 47 -5.79 17.94 43.65
N THR A 48 -6.64 18.46 44.53
CA THR A 48 -7.52 17.70 45.43
C THR A 48 -6.78 16.77 46.40
N VAL A 49 -5.48 16.99 46.65
CA VAL A 49 -4.67 16.18 47.56
C VAL A 49 -5.01 16.47 49.02
N GLY A 50 -5.14 17.75 49.39
CA GLY A 50 -5.71 18.16 50.68
C GLY A 50 -4.97 17.70 51.94
N TYR A 51 -3.64 17.89 52.02
CA TYR A 51 -2.85 17.55 53.23
C TYR A 51 -3.22 18.35 54.49
N GLY A 52 -3.96 19.44 54.36
CA GLY A 52 -4.33 20.36 55.43
C GLY A 52 -4.04 21.82 55.05
N GLU A 53 -4.55 22.76 55.84
CA GLU A 53 -4.27 24.19 55.68
C GLU A 53 -2.81 24.48 56.09
N VAL A 54 -2.08 25.29 55.30
CA VAL A 54 -0.69 25.67 55.63
C VAL A 54 -0.62 26.46 56.93
N ARG A 55 -1.66 27.26 57.21
CA ARG A 55 -1.90 27.97 58.48
C ARG A 55 -3.39 28.00 58.78
N PRO A 56 -3.81 28.14 60.05
CA PRO A 56 -5.22 28.17 60.42
C PRO A 56 -5.96 29.30 59.69
N LEU A 57 -7.02 28.96 58.95
CA LEU A 57 -7.81 29.94 58.20
C LEU A 57 -8.87 30.63 59.07
N GLY A 58 -9.02 31.94 58.90
CA GLY A 58 -10.12 32.73 59.47
C GLY A 58 -11.48 32.45 58.79
N PRO A 59 -12.60 32.99 59.32
CA PRO A 59 -13.93 32.77 58.74
C PRO A 59 -14.07 33.21 57.27
N GLU A 60 -13.50 34.36 56.91
CA GLU A 60 -13.53 34.89 55.54
C GLU A 60 -12.68 34.03 54.57
N GLU A 61 -11.51 33.60 55.05
CA GLU A 61 -10.59 32.76 54.27
C GLU A 61 -11.16 31.36 54.02
N LYS A 62 -11.92 30.81 54.99
CA LYS A 62 -12.65 29.55 54.82
C LYS A 62 -13.73 29.65 53.76
N LEU A 63 -14.45 30.78 53.70
CA LEU A 63 -15.46 31.02 52.67
C LEU A 63 -14.81 31.12 51.28
N PHE A 64 -13.72 31.88 51.16
CA PHE A 64 -12.94 31.96 49.92
C PHE A 64 -12.44 30.58 49.47
N THR A 65 -11.80 29.84 50.37
CA THR A 65 -11.23 28.52 50.08
C THR A 65 -12.31 27.53 49.65
N SER A 66 -13.49 27.59 50.28
CA SER A 66 -14.63 26.74 49.93
C SER A 66 -15.14 27.02 48.51
N ILE A 67 -15.32 28.29 48.13
CA ILE A 67 -15.72 28.70 46.77
C ILE A 67 -14.62 28.33 45.76
N PHE A 68 -13.36 28.50 46.14
CA PHE A 68 -12.20 28.18 45.31
C PHE A 68 -12.11 26.68 45.01
N ILE A 69 -12.25 25.82 46.02
CA ILE A 69 -12.28 24.35 45.86
C ILE A 69 -13.34 23.95 44.86
N VAL A 70 -14.58 24.39 45.06
CA VAL A 70 -15.72 24.06 44.18
C VAL A 70 -15.47 24.57 42.76
N SER A 71 -14.94 25.78 42.59
CA SER A 71 -14.64 26.32 41.26
C SER A 71 -13.51 25.53 40.57
N SER A 72 -12.46 25.19 41.30
CA SER A 72 -11.30 24.48 40.77
C SER A 72 -11.64 23.07 40.29
N ILE A 73 -12.49 22.33 41.02
CA ILE A 73 -12.82 20.96 40.64
C ILE A 73 -13.60 20.91 39.33
N PHE A 74 -14.52 21.86 39.10
CA PHE A 74 -15.25 21.98 37.84
C PHE A 74 -14.33 22.37 36.68
N ILE A 75 -13.42 23.32 36.89
CA ILE A 75 -12.49 23.77 35.84
C ILE A 75 -11.50 22.66 35.47
N VAL A 76 -10.92 21.96 36.45
CA VAL A 76 -10.01 20.84 36.21
C VAL A 76 -10.74 19.70 35.51
N GLY A 77 -11.94 19.33 35.97
CA GLY A 77 -12.76 18.29 35.33
C GLY A 77 -13.10 18.62 33.88
N TYR A 78 -13.51 19.87 33.60
CA TYR A 78 -13.74 20.35 32.24
C TYR A 78 -12.47 20.30 31.39
N ALA A 79 -11.33 20.75 31.93
CA ALA A 79 -10.06 20.74 31.19
C ALA A 79 -9.61 19.32 30.84
N ILE A 80 -9.74 18.36 31.76
CA ILE A 80 -9.48 16.94 31.49
C ILE A 80 -10.40 16.46 30.37
N SER A 81 -11.70 16.73 30.44
CA SER A 81 -12.67 16.33 29.42
C SER A 81 -12.29 16.85 28.02
N VAL A 82 -11.91 18.12 27.91
CA VAL A 82 -11.50 18.73 26.63
C VAL A 82 -10.18 18.16 26.12
N ILE A 83 -9.21 17.90 27.00
CA ILE A 83 -7.93 17.26 26.62
C ILE A 83 -8.18 15.84 26.10
N THR A 84 -9.03 15.07 26.79
CA THR A 84 -9.44 13.73 26.35
C THR A 84 -10.16 13.78 25.00
N GLU A 85 -11.13 14.70 24.82
CA GLU A 85 -11.80 14.92 23.53
C GLU A 85 -10.79 15.25 22.43
N TYR A 86 -9.79 16.09 22.70
CA TYR A 86 -8.76 16.46 21.75
C TYR A 86 -7.91 15.27 21.31
N ILE A 87 -7.42 14.46 22.26
CA ILE A 87 -6.64 13.25 21.97
C ILE A 87 -7.47 12.27 21.13
N LEU A 88 -8.73 12.04 21.51
CA LEU A 88 -9.64 11.17 20.76
C LEU A 88 -10.01 11.73 19.38
N SER A 89 -10.13 13.05 19.25
CA SER A 89 -10.48 13.70 17.97
C SER A 89 -9.39 13.55 16.90
N LYS A 90 -8.14 13.29 17.30
CA LYS A 90 -7.06 12.98 16.36
C LYS A 90 -7.38 11.71 15.54
N ASN A 91 -8.13 10.74 16.10
CA ASN A 91 -8.64 9.59 15.35
C ASN A 91 -9.68 9.96 14.27
N ASN A 92 -10.39 11.09 14.39
CA ASN A 92 -11.39 11.49 13.39
C ASN A 92 -10.78 11.97 12.06
N ILE A 93 -9.54 12.45 12.06
CA ILE A 93 -8.83 12.82 10.82
C ILE A 93 -8.53 11.56 10.00
N ASN A 94 -8.08 10.49 10.65
CA ASN A 94 -7.86 9.19 9.99
C ASN A 94 -9.17 8.69 9.36
N ASN A 95 -10.30 8.78 10.05
CA ASN A 95 -11.61 8.40 9.49
C ASN A 95 -11.99 9.18 8.21
N LEU A 96 -11.67 10.49 8.14
CA LEU A 96 -11.90 11.27 6.93
C LEU A 96 -10.94 10.89 5.79
N LYS A 97 -9.67 10.58 6.12
CA LYS A 97 -8.68 10.10 5.16
C LYS A 97 -9.13 8.75 4.57
N HIS A 98 -9.48 7.78 5.41
CA HIS A 98 -10.00 6.48 4.99
C HIS A 98 -11.22 6.62 4.08
N LYS A 99 -12.20 7.47 4.42
CA LYS A 99 -13.37 7.70 3.55
C LYS A 99 -13.00 8.28 2.18
N ARG A 100 -11.98 9.13 2.09
CA ARG A 100 -11.51 9.68 0.80
C ARG A 100 -10.82 8.61 -0.03
N VAL A 101 -9.98 7.80 0.60
CA VAL A 101 -9.24 6.70 -0.04
C VAL A 101 -10.21 5.63 -0.52
N GLN A 102 -11.16 5.23 0.31
CA GLN A 102 -12.21 4.29 -0.07
C GLN A 102 -13.00 4.78 -1.28
N LYS A 103 -13.39 6.07 -1.33
CA LYS A 103 -14.03 6.65 -2.53
C LYS A 103 -13.16 6.56 -3.79
N LYS A 104 -11.84 6.75 -3.68
CA LYS A 104 -10.92 6.54 -4.81
C LYS A 104 -10.96 5.07 -5.26
N ILE A 105 -10.88 4.13 -4.30
CA ILE A 105 -10.92 2.68 -4.56
C ILE A 105 -12.26 2.26 -5.19
N ASP A 106 -13.38 2.81 -4.73
CA ASP A 106 -14.73 2.55 -5.25
C ASP A 106 -14.88 2.97 -6.73
N SER A 107 -14.13 3.99 -7.16
CA SER A 107 -14.13 4.46 -8.55
C SER A 107 -13.26 3.63 -9.49
N LEU A 108 -12.41 2.73 -8.97
CA LEU A 108 -11.53 1.90 -9.79
C LEU A 108 -12.28 0.75 -10.47
N GLN A 109 -11.88 0.45 -11.70
CA GLN A 109 -12.30 -0.72 -12.46
C GLN A 109 -11.08 -1.33 -13.16
N ASP A 110 -11.12 -2.64 -13.40
CA ASP A 110 -10.05 -3.41 -14.03
C ASP A 110 -8.67 -3.23 -13.36
N HIS A 111 -8.67 -2.93 -12.07
CA HIS A 111 -7.45 -2.73 -11.28
C HIS A 111 -6.90 -4.05 -10.76
N VAL A 112 -5.67 -3.97 -10.23
CA VAL A 112 -4.99 -5.09 -9.58
C VAL A 112 -5.15 -4.96 -8.07
N ILE A 113 -5.50 -6.05 -7.39
CA ILE A 113 -5.48 -6.12 -5.92
C ILE A 113 -4.22 -6.86 -5.50
N ILE A 114 -3.47 -6.31 -4.54
CA ILE A 114 -2.31 -6.97 -3.94
C ILE A 114 -2.63 -7.26 -2.48
N CYS A 115 -2.73 -8.54 -2.12
CA CYS A 115 -2.94 -8.96 -0.74
C CYS A 115 -1.59 -9.15 -0.04
N GLY A 116 -1.31 -8.28 0.93
CA GLY A 116 -0.08 -8.25 1.70
C GLY A 116 0.99 -7.33 1.11
N PHE A 117 1.49 -6.42 1.93
CA PHE A 117 2.56 -5.47 1.60
C PHE A 117 3.92 -5.89 2.19
N GLY A 118 4.21 -7.18 2.12
CA GLY A 118 5.52 -7.73 2.47
C GLY A 118 6.57 -7.54 1.37
N ARG A 119 7.65 -8.33 1.43
CA ARG A 119 8.75 -8.29 0.44
C ARG A 119 8.25 -8.45 -1.00
N ASN A 120 7.45 -9.48 -1.27
CA ASN A 120 6.94 -9.77 -2.62
C ASN A 120 5.87 -8.76 -3.06
N GLY A 121 4.97 -8.35 -2.15
CA GLY A 121 3.95 -7.35 -2.44
C GLY A 121 4.53 -5.99 -2.83
N LYS A 122 5.58 -5.54 -2.12
CA LYS A 122 6.32 -4.31 -2.45
C LYS A 122 6.96 -4.36 -3.84
N GLN A 123 7.61 -5.46 -4.19
CA GLN A 123 8.23 -5.63 -5.51
C GLN A 123 7.17 -5.65 -6.63
N ALA A 124 6.05 -6.35 -6.40
CA ALA A 124 4.93 -6.35 -7.33
C ALA A 124 4.35 -4.94 -7.52
N MET A 125 4.18 -4.18 -6.43
CA MET A 125 3.73 -2.79 -6.49
C MET A 125 4.67 -1.92 -7.33
N HIS A 126 5.98 -1.94 -7.07
CA HIS A 126 6.95 -1.13 -7.84
C HIS A 126 6.87 -1.43 -9.34
N LYS A 127 6.85 -2.72 -9.72
CA LYS A 127 6.72 -3.10 -11.13
C LYS A 127 5.39 -2.61 -11.72
N LEU A 128 4.28 -2.69 -10.98
CA LEU A 128 2.99 -2.19 -11.46
C LEU A 128 2.98 -0.66 -11.63
N MET A 129 3.69 0.07 -10.77
CA MET A 129 3.88 1.52 -10.89
C MET A 129 4.67 1.88 -12.15
N ASP A 130 5.75 1.16 -12.46
CA ASP A 130 6.57 1.40 -13.65
C ASP A 130 5.74 1.30 -14.95
N TYR A 131 4.81 0.34 -14.99
CA TYR A 131 3.89 0.15 -16.13
C TYR A 131 2.56 0.91 -15.99
N LYS A 132 2.47 1.86 -15.04
CA LYS A 132 1.30 2.73 -14.80
C LYS A 132 -0.02 1.95 -14.66
N LYS A 133 0.03 0.76 -14.06
CA LYS A 133 -1.17 -0.03 -13.77
C LYS A 133 -1.84 0.49 -12.50
N ARG A 134 -3.18 0.55 -12.50
CA ARG A 134 -3.96 0.91 -11.31
C ARG A 134 -4.00 -0.28 -10.37
N PHE A 135 -3.69 -0.08 -9.09
CA PHE A 135 -3.72 -1.13 -8.09
C PHE A 135 -4.21 -0.63 -6.74
N VAL A 136 -4.59 -1.58 -5.89
CA VAL A 136 -4.99 -1.40 -4.49
C VAL A 136 -4.27 -2.46 -3.66
N ILE A 137 -3.77 -2.09 -2.50
CA ILE A 137 -3.07 -2.99 -1.58
C ILE A 137 -3.94 -3.24 -0.36
N ILE A 138 -4.02 -4.49 0.09
CA ILE A 138 -4.63 -4.87 1.36
C ILE A 138 -3.49 -5.17 2.34
N GLU A 139 -3.47 -4.45 3.47
CA GLU A 139 -2.48 -4.64 4.54
C GLU A 139 -3.15 -4.49 5.91
N LYS A 140 -2.76 -5.35 6.86
CA LYS A 140 -3.33 -5.42 8.22
C LYS A 140 -2.52 -4.63 9.25
N ASP A 141 -1.30 -4.23 8.91
CA ASP A 141 -0.40 -3.48 9.79
C ASP A 141 -0.60 -1.97 9.57
N ASP A 142 -1.24 -1.32 10.55
CA ASP A 142 -1.52 0.13 10.56
C ASP A 142 -0.25 0.97 10.36
N GLU A 143 0.88 0.59 10.96
CA GLU A 143 2.12 1.37 10.86
C GLU A 143 2.67 1.36 9.43
N VAL A 144 2.53 0.23 8.74
CA VAL A 144 2.93 0.07 7.35
C VAL A 144 2.03 0.91 6.44
N VAL A 145 0.71 0.89 6.68
CA VAL A 145 -0.24 1.71 5.92
C VAL A 145 0.07 3.18 6.12
N GLU A 146 0.18 3.67 7.35
CA GLU A 146 0.44 5.10 7.62
C GLU A 146 1.76 5.60 7.00
N ARG A 147 2.78 4.74 6.94
CA ARG A 147 4.10 5.08 6.40
C ARG A 147 4.14 5.15 4.88
N PHE A 148 3.40 4.29 4.18
CA PHE A 148 3.50 4.12 2.72
C PHE A 148 2.28 4.60 1.95
N GLU A 149 1.19 4.95 2.64
CA GLU A 149 -0.01 5.48 2.01
C GLU A 149 0.22 6.92 1.51
N ASP A 150 0.14 7.08 0.19
CA ASP A 150 0.25 8.35 -0.51
C ASP A 150 -0.84 8.50 -1.59
N ASP A 151 -0.78 9.57 -2.39
CA ASP A 151 -1.79 9.80 -3.44
C ASP A 151 -1.78 8.77 -4.58
N LYS A 152 -0.68 8.02 -4.75
CA LYS A 152 -0.49 7.03 -5.82
C LYS A 152 -0.72 5.60 -5.33
N THR A 153 -0.63 5.37 -4.02
CA THR A 153 -0.64 4.05 -3.40
C THR A 153 -1.84 3.94 -2.48
N LEU A 154 -2.87 3.24 -2.97
CA LEU A 154 -4.13 3.08 -2.25
C LEU A 154 -4.11 1.83 -1.37
N PHE A 155 -4.37 2.01 -0.08
CA PHE A 155 -4.44 0.92 0.90
C PHE A 155 -5.87 0.71 1.39
N VAL A 156 -6.25 -0.57 1.51
CA VAL A 156 -7.36 -1.03 2.34
C VAL A 156 -6.77 -1.62 3.60
N HIS A 157 -7.14 -1.07 4.75
CA HIS A 157 -6.69 -1.59 6.03
C HIS A 157 -7.55 -2.77 6.46
N GLY A 158 -6.93 -3.93 6.67
CA GLY A 158 -7.62 -5.12 7.13
C GLY A 158 -6.93 -6.42 6.75
N ASN A 159 -7.48 -7.54 7.24
CA ASN A 159 -7.01 -8.86 6.89
C ASN A 159 -7.61 -9.30 5.55
N ALA A 160 -6.76 -9.67 4.58
CA ALA A 160 -7.22 -10.16 3.29
C ALA A 160 -8.03 -11.48 3.37
N ASN A 161 -7.94 -12.21 4.49
CA ASN A 161 -8.79 -13.38 4.76
C ASN A 161 -10.26 -13.01 5.05
N GLU A 162 -10.58 -11.73 5.25
CA GLU A 162 -11.95 -11.31 5.52
C GLU A 162 -12.63 -10.89 4.21
N ASP A 163 -13.78 -11.52 3.93
CA ASP A 163 -14.55 -11.27 2.72
C ASP A 163 -14.92 -9.79 2.55
N ASP A 164 -15.27 -9.11 3.65
CA ASP A 164 -15.60 -7.67 3.65
C ASP A 164 -14.41 -6.79 3.21
N VAL A 165 -13.18 -7.18 3.56
CA VAL A 165 -11.96 -6.45 3.19
C VAL A 165 -11.68 -6.62 1.69
N LEU A 166 -11.90 -7.82 1.14
CA LEU A 166 -11.81 -8.05 -0.31
C LEU A 166 -12.87 -7.26 -1.09
N LEU A 167 -14.09 -7.15 -0.55
CA LEU A 167 -15.15 -6.32 -1.12
C LEU A 167 -14.80 -4.83 -1.09
N GLN A 168 -14.25 -4.33 0.01
CA GLN A 168 -13.75 -2.95 0.11
C GLN A 168 -12.64 -2.67 -0.91
N ALA A 169 -11.75 -3.63 -1.15
CA ALA A 169 -10.72 -3.53 -2.19
C ALA A 169 -11.28 -3.61 -3.62
N GLY A 170 -12.55 -3.94 -3.78
CA GLY A 170 -13.24 -3.98 -5.05
C GLY A 170 -12.99 -5.24 -5.87
N ILE A 171 -12.95 -6.39 -5.22
CA ILE A 171 -12.65 -7.67 -5.87
C ILE A 171 -13.59 -8.05 -7.03
N GLU A 172 -14.87 -7.67 -6.95
CA GLU A 172 -15.86 -7.95 -8.00
C GLU A 172 -15.57 -7.21 -9.32
N ARG A 173 -14.93 -6.05 -9.23
CA ARG A 173 -14.58 -5.17 -10.37
C ARG A 173 -13.09 -5.19 -10.73
N ALA A 174 -12.29 -5.94 -9.98
CA ALA A 174 -10.88 -6.12 -10.23
C ALA A 174 -10.64 -7.11 -11.38
N ASN A 175 -9.56 -6.91 -12.12
CA ASN A 175 -9.15 -7.81 -13.20
C ASN A 175 -8.13 -8.86 -12.69
N THR A 176 -7.31 -8.51 -11.71
CA THR A 176 -6.25 -9.40 -11.22
C THR A 176 -6.08 -9.27 -9.71
N LEU A 177 -5.80 -10.39 -9.04
CA LEU A 177 -5.43 -10.45 -7.63
C LEU A 177 -4.07 -11.14 -7.49
N ILE A 178 -3.16 -10.50 -6.76
CA ILE A 178 -1.85 -11.02 -6.39
C ILE A 178 -1.89 -11.32 -4.89
N CYS A 179 -1.88 -12.59 -4.52
CA CYS A 179 -1.84 -13.02 -3.13
C CYS A 179 -0.38 -13.26 -2.70
N ALA A 180 0.15 -12.39 -1.85
CA ALA A 180 1.56 -12.37 -1.44
C ALA A 180 1.72 -12.50 0.07
N LEU A 181 0.74 -13.09 0.77
CA LEU A 181 0.78 -13.29 2.21
C LEU A 181 1.89 -14.29 2.59
N PRO A 182 2.42 -14.20 3.82
CA PRO A 182 3.51 -15.07 4.27
C PRO A 182 3.08 -16.53 4.49
N SER A 183 1.80 -16.79 4.78
CA SER A 183 1.26 -18.12 5.03
C SER A 183 0.56 -18.68 3.79
N ASP A 184 0.93 -19.90 3.38
CA ASP A 184 0.27 -20.59 2.27
C ASP A 184 -1.20 -20.93 2.57
N ALA A 185 -1.55 -21.13 3.85
CA ALA A 185 -2.92 -21.37 4.27
C ALA A 185 -3.79 -20.12 4.12
N ASP A 186 -3.26 -18.94 4.47
CA ASP A 186 -3.95 -17.66 4.26
C ASP A 186 -4.12 -17.40 2.75
N ASN A 187 -3.04 -17.60 1.97
CA ASN A 187 -3.12 -17.48 0.52
C ASN A 187 -4.20 -18.41 -0.07
N LEU A 188 -4.31 -19.65 0.42
CA LEU A 188 -5.35 -20.59 -0.01
C LEU A 188 -6.76 -20.09 0.29
N PHE A 189 -6.97 -19.54 1.49
CA PHE A 189 -8.26 -18.99 1.89
C PHE A 189 -8.65 -17.80 1.00
N VAL A 190 -7.75 -16.84 0.81
CA VAL A 190 -7.98 -15.68 -0.05
C VAL A 190 -8.28 -16.11 -1.49
N VAL A 191 -7.56 -17.09 -2.03
CA VAL A 191 -7.80 -17.61 -3.39
C VAL A 191 -9.21 -18.18 -3.52
N LEU A 192 -9.69 -18.93 -2.52
CA LEU A 192 -11.05 -19.51 -2.51
C LEU A 192 -12.11 -18.41 -2.46
N SER A 193 -12.02 -17.48 -1.50
CA SER A 193 -12.96 -16.35 -1.39
C SER A 193 -12.97 -15.51 -2.67
N ALA A 194 -11.78 -15.18 -3.19
CA ALA A 194 -11.62 -14.41 -4.41
C ALA A 194 -12.27 -15.08 -5.64
N ARG A 195 -12.06 -16.38 -5.80
CA ARG A 195 -12.64 -17.14 -6.92
C ARG A 195 -14.16 -17.28 -6.80
N GLN A 196 -14.68 -17.37 -5.58
CA GLN A 196 -16.12 -17.42 -5.31
C GLN A 196 -16.80 -16.09 -5.65
N MET A 197 -16.20 -14.97 -5.26
CA MET A 197 -16.72 -13.62 -5.50
C MET A 197 -16.61 -13.19 -6.97
N ASN A 198 -15.48 -13.50 -7.62
CA ASN A 198 -15.23 -13.12 -9.01
C ASN A 198 -14.64 -14.29 -9.80
N LYS A 199 -15.53 -15.01 -10.51
CA LYS A 199 -15.15 -16.17 -11.32
C LYS A 199 -14.20 -15.85 -12.47
N LYS A 200 -14.16 -14.60 -12.95
CA LYS A 200 -13.33 -14.16 -14.08
C LYS A 200 -11.99 -13.56 -13.65
N LEU A 201 -11.79 -13.33 -12.35
CA LEU A 201 -10.59 -12.73 -11.79
C LEU A 201 -9.35 -13.55 -12.13
N LYS A 202 -8.27 -12.91 -12.58
CA LYS A 202 -6.98 -13.60 -12.70
C LYS A 202 -6.31 -13.63 -11.34
N ILE A 203 -6.06 -14.81 -10.79
CA ILE A 203 -5.48 -14.99 -9.45
C ILE A 203 -4.05 -15.52 -9.56
N ILE A 204 -3.11 -14.76 -9.01
CA ILE A 204 -1.70 -15.11 -8.90
C ILE A 204 -1.38 -15.27 -7.43
N SER A 205 -1.05 -16.48 -6.98
CA SER A 205 -0.75 -16.73 -5.57
C SER A 205 0.73 -17.04 -5.37
N ARG A 206 1.29 -16.59 -4.26
CA ARG A 206 2.53 -17.14 -3.72
C ARG A 206 2.26 -18.52 -3.12
N ALA A 207 3.22 -19.42 -3.24
CA ALA A 207 3.39 -20.60 -2.40
C ALA A 207 4.83 -20.64 -1.87
N THR A 208 4.99 -21.17 -0.67
CA THR A 208 6.30 -21.41 -0.04
C THR A 208 6.61 -22.90 -0.10
N GLU A 209 5.63 -23.74 0.22
CA GLU A 209 5.77 -25.20 0.20
C GLU A 209 5.34 -25.79 -1.15
N GLU A 210 6.08 -26.79 -1.64
CA GLU A 210 5.74 -27.48 -2.89
C GLU A 210 4.40 -28.25 -2.78
N THR A 211 4.08 -28.73 -1.58
CA THR A 211 2.79 -29.38 -1.31
C THR A 211 1.60 -28.42 -1.42
N SER A 212 1.81 -27.12 -1.17
CA SER A 212 0.79 -26.08 -1.30
C SER A 212 0.50 -25.72 -2.76
N TYR A 213 1.48 -25.88 -3.65
CA TYR A 213 1.35 -25.51 -5.08
C TYR A 213 0.11 -26.13 -5.73
N LYS A 214 -0.05 -27.46 -5.58
CA LYS A 214 -1.19 -28.20 -6.16
C LYS A 214 -2.51 -27.78 -5.53
N LYS A 215 -2.53 -27.54 -4.22
CA LYS A 215 -3.73 -27.13 -3.48
C LYS A 215 -4.22 -25.75 -3.94
N LEU A 216 -3.31 -24.79 -4.10
CA LEU A 216 -3.61 -23.44 -4.59
C LEU A 216 -4.12 -23.45 -6.03
N LYS A 217 -3.53 -24.27 -6.90
CA LYS A 217 -4.04 -24.47 -8.27
C LYS A 217 -5.46 -25.03 -8.27
N LEU A 218 -5.73 -26.06 -7.48
CA LEU A 218 -7.06 -26.66 -7.36
C LEU A 218 -8.10 -25.71 -6.77
N ALA A 219 -7.70 -24.83 -5.85
CA ALA A 219 -8.55 -23.80 -5.27
C ALA A 219 -8.95 -22.70 -6.28
N GLY A 220 -8.28 -22.63 -7.43
CA GLY A 220 -8.60 -21.69 -8.50
C GLY A 220 -7.57 -20.58 -8.69
N ALA A 221 -6.34 -20.71 -8.19
CA ALA A 221 -5.25 -19.83 -8.61
C ALA A 221 -4.87 -20.12 -10.06
N ASP A 222 -4.88 -19.10 -10.92
CA ASP A 222 -4.47 -19.24 -12.32
C ASP A 222 -2.97 -19.45 -12.46
N ASN A 223 -2.18 -18.82 -11.58
CA ASN A 223 -0.73 -18.99 -11.51
C ASN A 223 -0.29 -19.08 -10.05
N VAL A 224 0.69 -19.94 -9.78
CA VAL A 224 1.28 -20.09 -8.45
C VAL A 224 2.78 -19.91 -8.57
N ILE A 225 3.34 -18.98 -7.81
CA ILE A 225 4.74 -18.60 -7.85
C ILE A 225 5.41 -19.06 -6.55
N MET A 226 6.56 -19.72 -6.67
CA MET A 226 7.39 -20.16 -5.53
C MET A 226 8.69 -19.35 -5.51
N PRO A 227 8.72 -18.19 -4.81
CA PRO A 227 9.85 -17.26 -4.88
C PRO A 227 11.17 -17.89 -4.44
N ASP A 228 11.16 -18.72 -3.41
CA ASP A 228 12.38 -19.33 -2.87
C ASP A 228 12.98 -20.36 -3.84
N ARG A 229 12.12 -21.09 -4.59
CA ARG A 229 12.58 -21.98 -5.66
C ARG A 229 13.16 -21.20 -6.83
N ILE A 230 12.47 -20.16 -7.29
CA ILE A 230 12.94 -19.32 -8.40
C ILE A 230 14.26 -18.64 -8.02
N GLY A 231 14.35 -18.07 -6.82
CA GLY A 231 15.57 -17.47 -6.30
C GLY A 231 16.71 -18.48 -6.17
N GLY A 232 16.43 -19.68 -5.67
CA GLY A 232 17.40 -20.76 -5.57
C GLY A 232 17.94 -21.23 -6.93
N GLU A 233 17.05 -21.49 -7.89
CA GLU A 233 17.41 -21.86 -9.26
C GLU A 233 18.23 -20.76 -9.95
N HIS A 234 17.86 -19.50 -9.73
CA HIS A 234 18.60 -18.35 -10.26
C HIS A 234 19.99 -18.23 -9.64
N MET A 235 20.13 -18.37 -8.32
CA MET A 235 21.44 -18.40 -7.64
C MET A 235 22.34 -19.53 -8.15
N ALA A 236 21.78 -20.72 -8.36
CA ALA A 236 22.54 -21.84 -8.93
C ALA A 236 22.95 -21.54 -10.38
N SER A 237 22.07 -20.91 -11.17
CA SER A 237 22.35 -20.56 -12.56
C SER A 237 23.48 -19.53 -12.67
N LEU A 238 23.61 -18.59 -11.72
CA LEU A 238 24.74 -17.67 -11.66
C LEU A 238 26.09 -18.36 -11.40
N VAL A 239 26.10 -19.58 -10.84
CA VAL A 239 27.33 -20.36 -10.66
C VAL A 239 27.61 -21.24 -11.88
N VAL A 240 26.57 -21.83 -12.48
CA VAL A 240 26.70 -22.81 -13.57
C VAL A 240 26.87 -22.13 -14.93
N VAL A 241 26.13 -21.04 -15.18
CA VAL A 241 26.08 -20.29 -16.44
C VAL A 241 25.98 -18.77 -16.19
N PRO A 242 26.95 -18.16 -15.45
CA PRO A 242 26.89 -16.74 -15.05
C PRO A 242 26.63 -15.79 -16.22
N ASP A 243 27.41 -15.90 -17.29
CA ASP A 243 27.34 -14.99 -18.44
C ASP A 243 25.98 -15.05 -19.14
N LEU A 244 25.34 -16.22 -19.16
CA LEU A 244 24.01 -16.39 -19.75
C LEU A 244 22.93 -15.73 -18.89
N VAL A 245 23.02 -15.87 -17.56
CA VAL A 245 22.06 -15.27 -16.65
C VAL A 245 22.18 -13.76 -16.67
N GLU A 246 23.40 -13.23 -16.57
CA GLU A 246 23.66 -11.78 -16.67
C GLU A 246 23.18 -11.21 -18.00
N PHE A 247 23.41 -11.94 -19.10
CA PHE A 247 22.87 -11.58 -20.40
C PHE A 247 21.34 -11.51 -20.39
N LEU A 248 20.64 -12.52 -19.86
CA LEU A 248 19.17 -12.55 -19.81
C LEU A 248 18.57 -11.47 -18.92
N ASP A 249 19.21 -11.14 -17.80
CA ASP A 249 18.78 -10.06 -16.91
C ASP A 249 18.88 -8.70 -17.63
N ASN A 250 19.94 -8.50 -18.42
CA ASN A 250 20.08 -7.31 -19.27
C ASN A 250 19.04 -7.22 -20.40
N LEU A 251 18.39 -8.33 -20.80
CA LEU A 251 17.28 -8.32 -21.76
C LEU A 251 15.93 -7.93 -21.13
N SER A 252 15.78 -8.06 -19.81
CA SER A 252 14.48 -8.01 -19.14
C SER A 252 14.23 -6.72 -18.34
N VAL A 253 15.22 -5.82 -18.27
CA VAL A 253 15.11 -4.49 -17.66
C VAL A 253 14.82 -3.43 -18.73
N SER A 254 13.52 -3.18 -18.92
CA SER A 254 13.03 -2.00 -19.66
C SER A 254 13.45 -0.72 -18.92
N GLY A 255 14.24 0.14 -19.58
CA GLY A 255 14.44 1.52 -19.09
C GLY A 255 15.71 2.23 -19.54
N GLU A 256 16.78 1.54 -19.91
CA GLU A 256 18.04 2.17 -20.32
C GLU A 256 18.18 2.22 -21.85
N GLN A 257 18.79 3.29 -22.37
CA GLN A 257 18.90 3.57 -23.81
C GLN A 257 19.69 2.51 -24.60
N ASP A 258 20.43 1.62 -23.92
CA ASP A 258 21.22 0.54 -24.53
C ASP A 258 20.68 -0.88 -24.23
N SER A 259 19.58 -1.04 -23.49
CA SER A 259 19.04 -2.38 -23.22
C SER A 259 18.31 -2.97 -24.44
N MET A 260 18.50 -4.27 -24.65
CA MET A 260 17.82 -5.01 -25.71
C MET A 260 16.36 -5.21 -25.32
N ASN A 261 15.44 -4.79 -26.17
CA ASN A 261 14.00 -4.94 -25.95
C ASN A 261 13.49 -6.21 -26.60
N VAL A 262 12.65 -6.94 -25.87
CA VAL A 262 11.90 -8.10 -26.37
C VAL A 262 10.46 -7.68 -26.67
N GLU A 263 10.03 -7.81 -27.92
CA GLU A 263 8.67 -7.46 -28.36
C GLU A 263 7.98 -8.68 -28.96
N GLN A 264 6.66 -8.80 -28.73
CA GLN A 264 5.82 -9.82 -29.37
C GLN A 264 5.02 -9.21 -30.51
N VAL A 265 5.12 -9.81 -31.69
CA VAL A 265 4.39 -9.36 -32.89
C VAL A 265 3.45 -10.46 -33.39
N PRO A 266 2.16 -10.19 -33.51
CA PRO A 266 1.20 -11.20 -33.94
C PRO A 266 1.21 -11.37 -35.47
N PHE A 267 0.71 -12.52 -35.94
CA PHE A 267 0.66 -12.90 -37.37
C PHE A 267 0.07 -11.79 -38.25
N GLU A 268 -1.02 -11.15 -37.82
CA GLU A 268 -1.79 -10.19 -38.60
C GLU A 268 -0.94 -8.98 -38.99
N LYS A 269 0.01 -8.61 -38.13
CA LYS A 269 0.91 -7.49 -38.37
C LYS A 269 2.08 -7.85 -39.28
N VAL A 270 2.63 -9.06 -39.12
CA VAL A 270 3.78 -9.55 -39.89
C VAL A 270 3.38 -9.94 -41.32
N CYS A 271 2.25 -10.62 -41.47
CA CYS A 271 1.73 -11.14 -42.73
C CYS A 271 0.49 -10.35 -43.19
N LYS A 272 0.67 -9.05 -43.52
CA LYS A 272 -0.42 -8.13 -43.91
C LYS A 272 -1.32 -8.64 -45.05
N ASN A 273 -0.79 -9.49 -45.93
CA ASN A 273 -1.53 -10.05 -47.07
C ASN A 273 -2.36 -11.30 -46.70
N GLY A 274 -2.38 -11.71 -45.43
CA GLY A 274 -3.10 -12.89 -44.94
C GLY A 274 -2.53 -14.23 -45.43
N LYS A 275 -1.42 -14.20 -46.17
CA LYS A 275 -0.70 -15.39 -46.64
C LYS A 275 0.25 -15.88 -45.56
N GLU A 276 0.24 -17.19 -45.34
CA GLU A 276 1.22 -17.87 -44.51
C GLU A 276 2.56 -17.85 -45.28
N LEU A 277 3.57 -17.27 -44.66
CA LEU A 277 4.92 -17.11 -45.22
C LEU A 277 5.92 -17.82 -44.32
N ALA A 278 7.01 -18.31 -44.91
CA ALA A 278 8.12 -18.83 -44.13
C ALA A 278 8.92 -17.67 -43.47
N ILE A 279 9.55 -17.95 -42.34
CA ILE A 279 10.33 -16.95 -41.60
C ILE A 279 11.42 -16.29 -42.46
N ASN A 280 12.11 -17.07 -43.30
CA ASN A 280 13.13 -16.57 -44.21
C ASN A 280 12.59 -15.58 -45.27
N GLU A 281 11.35 -15.75 -45.72
CA GLU A 281 10.72 -14.90 -46.74
C GLU A 281 10.40 -13.48 -46.22
N LEU A 282 10.30 -13.32 -44.89
CA LEU A 282 10.06 -12.02 -44.29
C LEU A 282 11.29 -11.11 -44.36
N ASP A 283 12.49 -11.68 -44.37
CA ASP A 283 13.77 -10.96 -44.34
C ASP A 283 13.81 -9.90 -43.20
N LEU A 284 13.18 -10.23 -42.07
CA LEU A 284 12.81 -9.27 -41.03
C LEU A 284 14.04 -8.58 -40.42
N ARG A 285 15.14 -9.33 -40.23
CA ARG A 285 16.42 -8.80 -39.76
C ARG A 285 17.06 -7.82 -40.74
N LYS A 286 16.96 -8.04 -42.06
CA LYS A 286 17.49 -7.10 -43.06
C LYS A 286 16.69 -5.79 -43.08
N LYS A 287 15.37 -5.86 -42.89
CA LYS A 287 14.48 -4.69 -42.93
C LYS A 287 14.55 -3.84 -41.66
N THR A 288 14.52 -4.50 -40.50
CA THR A 288 14.35 -3.85 -39.19
C THR A 288 15.60 -3.90 -38.31
N GLY A 289 16.49 -4.86 -38.52
CA GLY A 289 17.61 -5.16 -37.62
C GLY A 289 17.25 -6.09 -36.45
N CYS A 290 15.96 -6.36 -36.22
CA CYS A 290 15.50 -7.26 -35.16
C CYS A 290 15.79 -8.73 -35.49
N SER A 291 16.10 -9.51 -34.45
CA SER A 291 16.31 -10.97 -34.56
C SER A 291 15.11 -11.73 -34.00
N ILE A 292 14.71 -12.81 -34.67
CA ILE A 292 13.66 -13.71 -34.19
C ILE A 292 14.30 -14.68 -33.20
N ILE A 293 13.79 -14.70 -31.98
CA ILE A 293 14.27 -15.60 -30.92
C ILE A 293 13.23 -16.67 -30.55
N GLY A 294 11.97 -16.47 -30.94
CA GLY A 294 10.92 -17.43 -30.66
C GLY A 294 9.69 -17.29 -31.56
N TYR A 295 8.91 -18.37 -31.59
CA TYR A 295 7.62 -18.45 -32.26
C TYR A 295 6.62 -19.12 -31.31
N LYS A 296 5.43 -18.53 -31.17
CA LYS A 296 4.31 -19.12 -30.46
C LYS A 296 3.30 -19.62 -31.48
N SER A 297 3.07 -20.93 -31.50
CA SER A 297 2.07 -21.55 -32.37
C SER A 297 0.65 -21.14 -32.00
N PRO A 298 -0.33 -21.36 -32.89
CA PRO A 298 -1.75 -21.12 -32.60
C PRO A 298 -2.24 -21.98 -31.42
N ASP A 299 -1.67 -23.18 -31.27
CA ASP A 299 -1.94 -24.11 -30.17
C ASP A 299 -1.28 -23.68 -28.84
N GLY A 300 -0.57 -22.55 -28.83
CA GLY A 300 0.07 -21.98 -27.65
C GLY A 300 1.44 -22.56 -27.30
N ILE A 301 2.02 -23.40 -28.17
CA ILE A 301 3.34 -24.01 -27.99
C ILE A 301 4.42 -22.99 -28.35
N TYR A 302 5.43 -22.84 -27.48
CA TYR A 302 6.59 -21.98 -27.75
C TYR A 302 7.73 -22.78 -28.38
N ILE A 303 8.25 -22.29 -29.49
CA ILE A 303 9.44 -22.80 -30.18
C ILE A 303 10.54 -21.73 -30.03
N VAL A 304 11.63 -22.09 -29.35
CA VAL A 304 12.81 -21.24 -29.20
C VAL A 304 13.72 -21.45 -30.41
N ASN A 305 14.25 -20.36 -30.97
CA ASN A 305 15.07 -20.37 -32.19
C ASN A 305 14.40 -21.14 -33.35
N PRO A 306 13.25 -20.68 -33.86
CA PRO A 306 12.52 -21.38 -34.91
C PRO A 306 13.33 -21.47 -36.21
N GLU A 307 13.21 -22.60 -36.91
CA GLU A 307 13.89 -22.82 -38.19
C GLU A 307 13.47 -21.77 -39.24
N PRO A 308 14.38 -21.31 -40.12
CA PRO A 308 14.05 -20.32 -41.14
C PRO A 308 12.95 -20.77 -42.12
N SER A 309 12.77 -22.08 -42.29
CA SER A 309 11.74 -22.70 -43.13
C SER A 309 10.37 -22.80 -42.46
N LEU A 310 10.26 -22.47 -41.17
CA LEU A 310 9.01 -22.56 -40.42
C LEU A 310 7.99 -21.56 -40.97
N VAL A 311 6.82 -22.07 -41.33
CA VAL A 311 5.70 -21.28 -41.88
C VAL A 311 4.89 -20.68 -40.73
N ILE A 312 4.71 -19.37 -40.80
CA ILE A 312 3.95 -18.62 -39.80
C ILE A 312 2.45 -18.79 -40.08
N LYS A 313 1.75 -19.39 -39.12
CA LYS A 313 0.32 -19.66 -39.21
C LYS A 313 -0.53 -18.52 -38.64
N LYS A 314 -1.81 -18.45 -39.02
CA LYS A 314 -2.79 -17.54 -38.39
C LYS A 314 -2.88 -17.77 -36.88
N ASP A 315 -3.12 -16.71 -36.11
CA ASP A 315 -3.16 -16.71 -34.63
C ASP A 315 -1.82 -17.04 -33.93
N SER A 316 -0.72 -17.09 -34.67
CA SER A 316 0.62 -17.24 -34.10
C SER A 316 1.25 -15.89 -33.72
N LYS A 317 2.33 -15.94 -32.95
CA LYS A 317 3.11 -14.75 -32.57
C LYS A 317 4.60 -15.00 -32.75
N LEU A 318 5.32 -14.02 -33.30
CA LEU A 318 6.78 -13.98 -33.28
C LEU A 318 7.27 -13.23 -32.05
N ILE A 319 8.36 -13.71 -31.47
CA ILE A 319 9.08 -13.08 -30.38
C ILE A 319 10.40 -12.58 -30.94
N LEU A 320 10.57 -11.26 -30.88
CA LEU A 320 11.66 -10.54 -31.52
C LEU A 320 12.50 -9.83 -30.47
N ILE A 321 13.79 -9.71 -30.77
CA ILE A 321 14.74 -8.96 -29.95
C ILE A 321 15.49 -7.95 -30.79
N GLY A 322 15.65 -6.74 -30.25
CA GLY A 322 16.36 -5.66 -30.93
C GLY A 322 16.58 -4.46 -30.03
N ARG A 323 17.42 -3.53 -30.49
CA ARG A 323 17.61 -2.23 -29.84
C ARG A 323 16.36 -1.36 -29.96
N PRO A 324 16.15 -0.35 -29.10
CA PRO A 324 14.96 0.51 -29.13
C PRO A 324 14.64 1.08 -30.52
N ASN A 325 15.65 1.58 -31.23
CA ASN A 325 15.51 2.11 -32.60
C ASN A 325 15.11 1.05 -33.64
N GLN A 326 15.57 -0.20 -33.48
CA GLN A 326 15.18 -1.32 -34.36
C GLN A 326 13.73 -1.73 -34.10
N ILE A 327 13.31 -1.73 -32.84
CA ILE A 327 11.92 -1.99 -32.45
C ILE A 327 10.99 -0.87 -32.94
N GLU A 328 11.37 0.40 -32.81
CA GLU A 328 10.60 1.50 -33.40
C GLU A 328 10.44 1.35 -34.92
N LYS A 329 11.54 1.04 -35.62
CA LYS A 329 11.49 0.77 -37.06
C LYS A 329 10.59 -0.41 -37.40
N LEU A 330 10.56 -1.44 -36.56
CA LEU A 330 9.64 -2.55 -36.70
C LEU A 330 8.18 -2.11 -36.50
N LYS A 331 7.91 -1.26 -35.50
CA LYS A 331 6.58 -0.68 -35.26
C LYS A 331 6.10 0.15 -36.44
N GLU A 332 6.97 0.97 -37.04
CA GLU A 332 6.63 1.75 -38.24
C GLU A 332 6.29 0.85 -39.45
N LEU A 333 7.07 -0.20 -39.68
CA LEU A 333 6.96 -1.03 -40.90
C LEU A 333 5.75 -1.99 -40.82
N TYR A 334 5.48 -2.52 -39.62
CA TYR A 334 4.44 -3.52 -39.38
C TYR A 334 3.24 -2.99 -38.59
N ASP A 335 3.20 -1.69 -38.29
CA ASP A 335 2.14 -0.99 -37.53
C ASP A 335 1.86 -1.65 -36.17
N VAL A 336 2.94 -1.92 -35.40
CA VAL A 336 2.94 -2.74 -34.17
C VAL A 336 2.70 -1.95 -32.90
#